data_AF-A0A1G1XTF4-F1
#
_entry.id   AF-A0A1G1XTF4-F1
#
_cell.length_a   1.000
_cell.length_b   1.000
_cell.length_c   1.000
_cell.angle_alpha   90.00
_cell.angle_beta   90.00
_cell.angle_gamma   90.00
#
_symmetry.space_group_name_H-M   'P 1'
#
loop_
_entity.id
_entity.type
_entity.pdbx_description
1 polymer ?
#
loop_
_entity_poly.entity_id
_entity_poly.type
_entity_poly.pdbx_seq_one_letter_code
_entity_poly.pdbx_strand_id
1 'polypeptide(L)'
;MPTYRQILSKAWQLTWQNPLLWLFGLFVAMLGSGGEIEILLSSITLGQEPGFLISFFLGLASGGLFSLAGVKGIFSALFTNPFTLFVILLLMMVMIGIAVLLIWLIIVSQSALINGVLAAGKNKPLKWSGNFYFGLAKFWPVLILNALAKFIFWVLFAGLSLLVSLKFYGSIFFFIIAYVIFVLLILVISFIIKYAICGVVLNNYRVGEAIDEAFKLFYKNWLLSLEVAVILFLVYVVASGLLALVLSIIFAYAVQLFHLVPLVLILVLVGIYILFILGQLLLAVFHWASWVLVFESLNNKKVVMLSRLISGFQRMFNR
;
A
#
# COMPACT_ATOMS: atom_id res chain seq x y z
N MET A 1 -15.39 -27.12 -1.20
CA MET A 1 -14.09 -26.47 -1.43
C MET A 1 -14.30 -24.97 -1.33
N PRO A 2 -13.52 -24.20 -0.54
CA PRO A 2 -13.73 -22.77 -0.46
C PRO A 2 -13.44 -22.10 -1.79
N THR A 3 -14.51 -21.72 -2.46
CA THR A 3 -14.49 -20.83 -3.62
C THR A 3 -13.96 -19.47 -3.18
N TYR A 4 -13.29 -18.71 -4.05
CA TYR A 4 -12.85 -17.33 -3.76
C TYR A 4 -13.91 -16.46 -3.10
N ARG A 5 -15.17 -16.63 -3.52
CA ARG A 5 -16.33 -15.97 -2.92
C ARG A 5 -16.42 -16.21 -1.40
N GLN A 6 -16.10 -17.42 -0.94
CA GLN A 6 -16.08 -17.74 0.49
C GLN A 6 -14.92 -17.05 1.20
N ILE A 7 -13.75 -16.96 0.57
CA ILE A 7 -12.59 -16.26 1.15
C ILE A 7 -12.88 -14.76 1.26
N LEU A 8 -13.37 -14.13 0.20
CA LEU A 8 -13.72 -12.71 0.20
C LEU A 8 -14.90 -12.43 1.14
N SER A 9 -15.94 -13.27 1.13
CA SER A 9 -17.05 -13.14 2.09
C SER A 9 -16.56 -13.26 3.53
N LYS A 10 -15.66 -14.22 3.82
CA LYS A 10 -15.06 -14.37 5.14
C LYS A 10 -14.17 -13.18 5.50
N ALA A 11 -13.37 -12.66 4.58
CA ALA A 11 -12.56 -11.46 4.78
C ALA A 11 -13.44 -10.24 5.12
N TRP A 12 -14.57 -10.09 4.43
CA TRP A 12 -15.55 -9.03 4.70
C TRP A 12 -16.20 -9.20 6.08
N GLN A 13 -16.64 -10.42 6.43
CA GLN A 13 -17.19 -10.72 7.75
C GLN A 13 -16.17 -10.42 8.85
N LEU A 14 -14.92 -10.84 8.69
CA LEU A 14 -13.86 -10.55 9.66
C LEU A 14 -13.60 -9.06 9.80
N THR A 15 -13.60 -8.33 8.68
CA THR A 15 -13.46 -6.87 8.67
C THR A 15 -14.57 -6.21 9.47
N TRP A 16 -15.83 -6.57 9.26
CA TRP A 16 -16.96 -5.91 9.91
C TRP A 16 -17.16 -6.33 11.38
N GLN A 17 -16.98 -7.61 11.69
CA GLN A 17 -17.25 -8.15 13.03
C GLN A 17 -16.16 -7.85 14.05
N ASN A 18 -14.98 -7.38 13.63
CA ASN A 18 -13.83 -7.15 14.50
C ASN A 18 -13.32 -5.70 14.41
N PRO A 19 -13.95 -4.74 15.11
CA PRO A 19 -13.55 -3.34 15.10
C PRO A 19 -12.10 -3.11 15.56
N LEU A 20 -11.54 -4.03 16.34
CA LEU A 20 -10.13 -3.96 16.75
C LEU A 20 -9.17 -4.00 15.54
N LEU A 21 -9.56 -4.66 14.45
CA LEU A 21 -8.76 -4.69 13.21
C LEU A 21 -8.75 -3.32 12.52
N TRP A 22 -9.75 -2.47 12.75
CA TRP A 22 -9.86 -1.15 12.14
C TRP A 22 -8.75 -0.23 12.62
N LEU A 23 -8.40 -0.30 13.91
CA LEU A 23 -7.30 0.51 14.45
C LEU A 23 -5.98 0.20 13.74
N PHE A 24 -5.67 -1.08 13.51
CA PHE A 24 -4.49 -1.47 12.74
C PHE A 24 -4.65 -1.13 11.25
N GLY A 25 -5.87 -1.29 10.73
CA GLY A 25 -6.26 -0.90 9.38
C GLY A 25 -6.02 0.58 9.07
N LEU A 26 -6.23 1.47 10.04
CA LEU A 26 -5.99 2.91 9.91
C LEU A 26 -4.54 3.19 9.48
N PHE A 27 -3.58 2.62 10.22
CA PHE A 27 -2.17 2.81 9.92
C PHE A 27 -1.76 2.06 8.65
N VAL A 28 -2.30 0.86 8.43
CA VAL A 28 -2.02 0.09 7.21
C VAL A 28 -2.55 0.78 5.96
N ALA A 29 -3.67 1.50 6.03
CA ALA A 29 -4.20 2.29 4.92
C ALA A 29 -3.21 3.38 4.47
N MET A 30 -2.38 3.89 5.39
CA MET A 30 -1.34 4.88 5.07
C MET A 30 -0.17 4.31 4.26
N LEU A 31 -0.02 2.98 4.15
CA LEU A 31 0.94 2.37 3.21
C LEU A 31 0.49 2.47 1.75
N GLY A 32 -0.77 2.83 1.52
CA GLY A 32 -1.46 2.68 0.24
C GLY A 32 -2.48 1.55 0.31
N SER A 33 -3.72 1.87 0.65
CA SER A 33 -4.85 0.92 0.66
C SER A 33 -5.17 0.35 -0.73
N GLY A 34 -4.75 1.04 -1.80
CA GLY A 34 -4.96 0.64 -3.19
C GLY A 34 -4.02 -0.46 -3.70
N GLY A 35 -2.97 -0.84 -2.95
CA GLY A 35 -2.04 -1.91 -3.36
C GLY A 35 -1.46 -1.69 -4.76
N GLU A 36 -1.93 -2.49 -5.71
CA GLU A 36 -1.58 -2.46 -7.13
C GLU A 36 -2.08 -1.18 -7.85
N ILE A 37 -3.16 -0.57 -7.37
CA ILE A 37 -3.78 0.62 -7.97
C ILE A 37 -2.86 1.83 -7.85
N GLU A 38 -2.27 2.04 -6.67
CA GLU A 38 -1.35 3.17 -6.49
C GLU A 38 -0.13 3.01 -7.38
N ILE A 39 0.37 1.78 -7.56
CA ILE A 39 1.46 1.47 -8.47
C ILE A 39 1.07 1.77 -9.93
N LEU A 40 -0.12 1.34 -10.35
CA LEU A 40 -0.61 1.59 -11.72
C LEU A 40 -0.90 3.07 -11.96
N LEU A 41 -1.52 3.78 -11.01
CA LEU A 41 -1.80 5.21 -11.14
C LEU A 41 -0.52 6.05 -11.10
N SER A 42 0.43 5.72 -10.22
CA SER A 42 1.74 6.39 -10.19
C SER A 42 2.58 6.12 -11.45
N SER A 43 2.32 5.00 -12.14
CA SER A 43 2.93 4.74 -13.44
C SER A 43 2.33 5.58 -14.58
N ILE A 44 1.05 6.00 -14.48
CA ILE A 44 0.41 6.85 -15.49
C ILE A 44 0.92 8.30 -15.42
N THR A 45 1.30 8.77 -14.22
CA THR A 45 1.88 10.10 -14.04
C THR A 45 3.38 10.17 -14.33
N LEU A 46 3.99 9.09 -14.85
CA LEU A 46 5.40 9.06 -15.24
C LEU A 46 5.73 10.20 -16.21
N GLY A 47 6.40 11.23 -15.68
CA GLY A 47 6.94 12.35 -16.45
C GLY A 47 6.22 13.69 -16.30
N GLN A 48 5.06 13.77 -15.63
CA GLN A 48 4.37 15.06 -15.43
C GLN A 48 4.59 15.67 -14.05
N GLU A 49 4.61 14.86 -12.99
CA GLU A 49 4.81 15.32 -11.61
C GLU A 49 5.72 14.30 -10.90
N PRO A 50 6.93 14.68 -10.44
CA PRO A 50 7.72 13.80 -9.59
C PRO A 50 6.91 13.52 -8.31
N GLY A 51 6.78 12.26 -7.92
CA GLY A 51 6.06 11.90 -6.69
C GLY A 51 6.58 12.70 -5.48
N PHE A 52 5.73 12.94 -4.47
CA PHE A 52 6.02 13.87 -3.36
C PHE A 52 7.46 13.79 -2.79
N LEU A 53 7.98 12.58 -2.55
CA LEU A 53 9.35 12.40 -2.07
C LEU A 53 10.40 12.87 -3.08
N ILE A 54 10.24 12.53 -4.36
CA ILE A 54 11.14 12.95 -5.43
C ILE A 54 11.07 14.48 -5.59
N SER A 55 9.87 15.06 -5.57
CA SER A 55 9.68 16.52 -5.62
C SER A 55 10.27 17.22 -4.40
N PHE A 56 10.17 16.63 -3.20
CA PHE A 56 10.81 17.13 -2.00
C PHE A 56 12.34 17.12 -2.13
N PHE A 57 12.94 15.99 -2.51
CA PHE A 57 14.40 15.90 -2.69
C PHE A 57 14.91 16.76 -3.86
N LEU A 58 14.17 16.82 -4.97
CA LEU A 58 14.48 17.73 -6.08
C LEU A 58 14.35 19.19 -5.66
N GLY A 59 13.37 19.55 -4.84
CA GLY A 59 13.21 20.89 -4.26
C GLY A 59 14.36 21.26 -3.34
N LEU A 60 14.83 20.32 -2.51
CA LEU A 60 16.04 20.51 -1.69
C LEU A 60 17.29 20.66 -2.56
N ALA A 61 17.42 19.84 -3.60
CA ALA A 61 18.56 19.89 -4.52
C ALA A 61 18.57 21.18 -5.36
N SER A 62 17.42 21.57 -5.92
CA SER A 62 17.25 22.78 -6.73
C SER A 62 17.34 24.05 -5.87
N GLY A 63 16.89 23.99 -4.62
CA GLY A 63 17.13 25.01 -3.61
C GLY A 63 18.60 25.12 -3.17
N GLY A 64 19.49 24.30 -3.73
CA GLY A 64 20.92 24.38 -3.50
C GLY A 64 21.36 23.82 -2.16
N LEU A 65 20.49 23.13 -1.39
CA LEU A 65 20.79 22.62 -0.05
C LEU A 65 21.96 21.63 -0.07
N PHE A 66 22.08 20.84 -1.14
CA PHE A 66 23.18 19.89 -1.37
C PHE A 66 24.35 20.48 -2.17
N SER A 67 24.33 21.79 -2.45
CA SER A 67 25.41 22.47 -3.16
C SER A 67 26.40 23.12 -2.19
N LEU A 68 27.61 23.43 -2.67
CA LEU A 68 28.59 24.20 -1.91
C LEU A 68 28.04 25.57 -1.46
N ALA A 69 27.15 26.17 -2.24
CA ALA A 69 26.49 27.43 -1.91
C ALA A 69 25.49 27.25 -0.76
N GLY A 70 24.74 26.15 -0.72
CA GLY A 70 23.82 25.84 0.39
C GLY A 70 24.57 25.59 1.69
N VAL A 71 25.67 24.84 1.65
CA VAL A 71 26.52 24.61 2.84
C VAL A 71 27.09 25.95 3.35
N LYS A 72 27.59 26.80 2.45
CA LYS A 72 28.03 28.16 2.81
C LYS A 72 26.89 29.01 3.37
N GLY A 73 25.68 28.89 2.82
CA GLY A 73 24.49 29.58 3.30
C GLY A 73 24.08 29.15 4.71
N ILE A 74 24.09 27.84 5.00
CA ILE A 74 23.84 27.29 6.34
C ILE A 74 24.90 27.77 7.32
N PHE A 75 26.18 27.72 6.93
CA PHE A 75 27.28 28.20 7.77
C PHE A 75 27.19 29.70 8.03
N SER A 76 26.85 30.51 7.02
CA SER A 76 26.60 31.94 7.19
C SER A 76 25.40 32.18 8.12
N ALA A 77 24.30 31.45 7.94
CA ALA A 77 23.10 31.58 8.77
C ALA A 77 23.38 31.26 10.25
N LEU A 78 24.34 30.38 10.54
CA LEU A 78 24.78 30.09 11.90
C LEU A 78 25.36 31.32 12.62
N PHE A 79 26.05 32.21 11.90
CA PHE A 79 26.62 33.43 12.47
C PHE A 79 25.71 34.66 12.31
N THR A 80 24.92 34.73 11.23
CA THR A 80 24.05 35.89 10.97
C THR A 80 22.72 35.81 11.71
N ASN A 81 22.08 34.63 11.76
CA ASN A 81 20.76 34.42 12.37
C ASN A 81 20.68 33.04 13.06
N PRO A 82 21.48 32.79 14.12
CA PRO A 82 21.58 31.48 14.77
C PRO A 82 20.23 30.96 15.28
N PHE A 83 19.38 31.85 15.79
CA PHE A 83 18.07 31.46 16.32
C PHE A 83 17.13 30.93 15.23
N THR A 84 17.05 31.59 14.07
CA THR A 84 16.20 31.13 12.95
C THR A 84 16.69 29.78 12.42
N LEU A 85 18.00 29.60 12.26
CA LEU A 85 18.58 28.32 11.85
C LEU A 85 18.25 27.22 12.87
N PHE A 86 18.39 27.49 14.16
CA PHE A 86 18.03 26.56 15.23
C PHE A 86 16.56 26.14 15.16
N VAL A 87 15.63 27.09 14.98
CA VAL A 87 14.19 26.80 14.85
C VAL A 87 13.92 25.93 13.62
N ILE A 88 14.52 26.23 12.47
CA ILE A 88 14.36 25.41 11.25
C ILE A 88 14.89 23.99 11.46
N LEU A 89 16.08 23.83 12.03
CA LEU A 89 16.67 22.53 12.33
C LEU A 89 15.81 21.73 13.32
N LEU A 90 15.28 22.39 14.35
CA LEU A 90 14.38 21.78 15.32
C LEU A 90 13.07 21.32 14.64
N LEU A 91 12.47 22.15 13.80
CA LEU A 91 11.28 21.78 13.02
C LEU A 91 11.56 20.59 12.08
N MET A 92 12.71 20.58 11.39
CA MET A 92 13.12 19.44 10.55
C MET A 92 13.29 18.16 11.38
N MET A 93 13.92 18.25 12.55
CA MET A 93 14.10 17.11 13.47
C MET A 93 12.75 16.57 13.96
N VAL A 94 11.81 17.45 14.33
CA VAL A 94 10.45 17.06 14.72
C VAL A 94 9.73 16.36 13.57
N MET A 95 9.78 16.90 12.35
CA MET A 95 9.16 16.31 11.17
C MET A 95 9.73 14.93 10.84
N ILE A 96 11.06 14.76 10.91
CA ILE A 96 11.72 13.45 10.72
C ILE A 96 11.29 12.48 11.83
N GLY A 97 11.23 12.94 13.08
CA GLY A 97 10.78 12.13 14.21
C GLY A 97 9.35 11.60 14.02
N ILE A 98 8.43 12.48 13.58
CA ILE A 98 7.05 12.09 13.25
C ILE A 98 7.02 11.08 12.10
N ALA A 99 7.79 11.31 11.03
CA ALA A 99 7.83 10.39 9.89
C ALA A 99 8.34 9.00 10.28
N VAL A 100 9.41 8.92 11.07
CA VAL A 100 9.96 7.65 11.58
C VAL A 100 8.95 6.95 12.49
N LEU A 101 8.30 7.69 13.40
CA LEU A 101 7.26 7.15 14.27
C LEU A 101 6.08 6.59 13.49
N LEU A 102 5.64 7.30 12.44
CA LEU A 102 4.57 6.83 11.56
C LEU A 102 4.97 5.56 10.82
N ILE A 103 6.15 5.52 10.20
CA ILE A 103 6.66 4.31 9.52
C ILE A 103 6.70 3.13 10.49
N TRP A 104 7.21 3.36 11.71
CA TRP A 104 7.26 2.34 12.74
C TRP A 104 5.87 1.80 13.09
N LEU A 105 4.93 2.70 13.36
CA LEU A 105 3.56 2.37 13.75
C LEU A 105 2.80 1.64 12.64
N ILE A 106 3.03 2.04 11.40
CA ILE A 106 2.48 1.41 10.20
C ILE A 106 2.93 -0.06 10.08
N ILE A 107 4.23 -0.32 10.20
CA ILE A 107 4.79 -1.68 10.06
C ILE A 107 4.35 -2.60 11.21
N VAL A 108 4.32 -2.08 12.43
CA VAL A 108 3.80 -2.81 13.60
C VAL A 108 2.32 -3.15 13.40
N SER A 109 1.53 -2.19 12.92
CA SER A 109 0.10 -2.38 12.66
C SER A 109 -0.16 -3.38 11.52
N GLN A 110 0.66 -3.38 10.47
CA GLN A 110 0.58 -4.37 9.39
C GLN A 110 0.73 -5.81 9.93
N SER A 111 1.74 -6.01 10.76
CA SER A 111 2.02 -7.31 11.38
C SER A 111 0.92 -7.73 12.36
N ALA A 112 0.44 -6.78 13.18
CA ALA A 112 -0.64 -6.99 14.12
C ALA A 112 -1.98 -7.30 13.42
N LEU A 113 -2.26 -6.63 12.30
CA LEU A 113 -3.44 -6.85 11.47
C LEU A 113 -3.43 -8.26 10.89
N ILE A 114 -2.32 -8.69 10.31
CA ILE A 114 -2.16 -10.03 9.70
C ILE A 114 -2.41 -11.12 10.75
N ASN A 115 -1.79 -11.01 11.93
CA ASN A 115 -2.02 -11.95 13.03
C ASN A 115 -3.47 -11.89 13.55
N GLY A 116 -4.03 -10.69 13.65
CA GLY A 116 -5.40 -10.44 14.09
C GLY A 116 -6.44 -11.10 13.17
N VAL A 117 -6.26 -11.01 11.85
CA VAL A 117 -7.14 -11.69 10.88
C VAL A 117 -7.12 -13.21 11.10
N LEU A 118 -5.95 -13.80 11.30
CA LEU A 118 -5.84 -15.25 11.53
C LEU A 118 -6.47 -15.67 12.86
N ALA A 119 -6.24 -14.89 13.92
CA ALA A 119 -6.83 -15.14 15.24
C ALA A 119 -8.37 -15.04 15.20
N ALA A 120 -8.90 -14.00 14.57
CA ALA A 120 -10.33 -13.79 14.38
C ALA A 120 -10.94 -14.90 13.51
N GLY A 121 -10.25 -15.32 12.45
CA GLY A 121 -10.66 -16.43 11.58
C GLY A 121 -10.72 -17.80 12.28
N LYS A 122 -10.08 -17.93 13.44
CA LYS A 122 -10.09 -19.11 14.34
C LYS A 122 -10.96 -18.90 15.58
N ASN A 123 -11.80 -17.86 15.61
CA ASN A 123 -12.67 -17.48 16.73
C ASN A 123 -11.89 -17.27 18.05
N LYS A 124 -10.61 -16.87 17.98
CA LYS A 124 -9.84 -16.53 19.17
C LYS A 124 -10.12 -15.07 19.57
N PRO A 125 -10.22 -14.78 20.89
CA PRO A 125 -10.47 -13.42 21.33
C PRO A 125 -9.31 -12.50 20.93
N LEU A 126 -9.64 -11.38 20.29
CA LEU A 126 -8.66 -10.37 19.91
C LEU A 126 -8.35 -9.48 21.12
N LYS A 127 -7.08 -9.44 21.53
CA LYS A 127 -6.58 -8.50 22.54
C LYS A 127 -5.66 -7.48 21.88
N TRP A 128 -5.91 -6.20 22.11
CA TRP A 128 -5.11 -5.11 21.54
C TRP A 128 -3.62 -5.26 21.88
N SER A 129 -3.31 -5.35 23.18
CA SER A 129 -1.93 -5.43 23.68
C SER A 129 -1.20 -6.64 23.09
N GLY A 130 -1.83 -7.82 23.13
CA GLY A 130 -1.24 -9.05 22.58
C GLY A 130 -0.90 -8.95 21.10
N ASN A 131 -1.81 -8.42 20.28
CA ASN A 131 -1.57 -8.24 18.85
C ASN A 131 -0.53 -7.17 18.55
N PHE A 132 -0.51 -6.08 19.33
CA PHE A 132 0.49 -5.02 19.19
C PHE A 132 1.90 -5.52 19.54
N TYR A 133 2.06 -6.23 20.67
CA TYR A 133 3.33 -6.87 21.04
C TYR A 133 3.80 -7.89 20.01
N PHE A 134 2.88 -8.65 19.42
CA PHE A 134 3.20 -9.54 18.32
C PHE A 134 3.72 -8.76 17.09
N GLY A 135 3.07 -7.64 16.77
CA GLY A 135 3.51 -6.76 15.68
C GLY A 135 4.90 -6.17 15.91
N LEU A 136 5.22 -5.78 17.16
CA LEU A 136 6.54 -5.29 17.55
C LEU A 136 7.64 -6.32 17.28
N ALA A 137 7.40 -7.58 17.64
CA ALA A 137 8.36 -8.66 17.43
C ALA A 137 8.66 -8.92 15.94
N LYS A 138 7.75 -8.54 15.04
CA LYS A 138 7.88 -8.71 13.58
C LYS A 138 8.27 -7.44 12.83
N PHE A 139 8.54 -6.35 13.55
CA PHE A 139 8.88 -5.05 12.96
C PHE A 139 10.01 -5.13 11.94
N TRP A 140 11.20 -5.62 12.34
CA TRP A 140 12.39 -5.60 11.48
C TRP A 140 12.24 -6.42 10.20
N PRO A 141 11.82 -7.69 10.24
CA PRO A 141 11.63 -8.48 9.02
C PRO A 141 10.63 -7.84 8.04
N VAL A 142 9.53 -7.28 8.56
CA VAL A 142 8.48 -6.69 7.72
C VAL A 142 8.92 -5.33 7.18
N LEU A 143 9.66 -4.53 7.95
CA LEU A 143 10.29 -3.30 7.46
C LEU A 143 11.25 -3.60 6.31
N ILE A 144 12.11 -4.60 6.45
CA ILE A 144 13.08 -5.00 5.41
C ILE A 144 12.35 -5.42 4.13
N LEU A 145 11.28 -6.21 4.23
CA LEU A 145 10.50 -6.63 3.06
C LEU A 145 9.83 -5.44 2.35
N ASN A 146 9.24 -4.50 3.10
CA ASN A 146 8.64 -3.30 2.50
C ASN A 146 9.71 -2.38 1.89
N ALA A 147 10.85 -2.19 2.57
CA ALA A 147 11.96 -1.39 2.07
C ALA A 147 12.56 -1.99 0.80
N LEU A 148 12.73 -3.32 0.76
CA LEU A 148 13.19 -4.05 -0.43
C LEU A 148 12.22 -3.87 -1.59
N ALA A 149 10.91 -3.99 -1.35
CA ALA A 149 9.90 -3.77 -2.38
C ALA A 149 9.95 -2.35 -2.95
N LYS A 150 9.99 -1.33 -2.09
CA LYS A 150 10.07 0.08 -2.50
C LYS A 150 11.37 0.37 -3.25
N PHE A 151 12.50 -0.21 -2.82
CA PHE A 151 13.77 -0.09 -3.52
C PHE A 151 13.71 -0.70 -4.93
N ILE A 152 13.17 -1.92 -5.07
CA ILE A 152 13.03 -2.55 -6.38
C ILE A 152 12.09 -1.75 -7.29
N PHE A 153 10.96 -1.26 -6.76
CA PHE A 153 10.04 -0.41 -7.54
C PHE A 153 10.73 0.87 -8.00
N TRP A 154 11.51 1.52 -7.14
CA TRP A 154 12.28 2.70 -7.50
C TRP A 154 13.29 2.42 -8.61
N VAL A 155 14.03 1.32 -8.55
CA VAL A 155 14.96 0.90 -9.61
C VAL A 155 14.22 0.65 -10.93
N LEU A 156 13.07 -0.02 -10.90
CA LEU A 156 12.25 -0.29 -12.08
C LEU A 156 11.69 0.99 -12.71
N PHE A 157 11.17 1.90 -11.90
CA PHE A 157 10.68 3.19 -12.38
C PHE A 157 11.81 4.10 -12.88
N ALA A 158 12.98 4.08 -12.25
CA ALA A 158 14.16 4.78 -12.73
C ALA A 158 14.60 4.25 -14.11
N GLY A 159 14.55 2.92 -14.31
CA GLY A 159 14.77 2.30 -15.61
C GLY A 159 13.79 2.78 -16.68
N LEU A 160 12.48 2.81 -16.37
CA LEU A 160 11.45 3.37 -17.27
C LEU A 160 11.69 4.85 -17.58
N SER A 161 12.00 5.66 -16.57
CA SER A 161 12.25 7.09 -16.73
C SER A 161 13.49 7.37 -17.61
N LEU A 162 14.53 6.54 -17.48
CA LEU A 162 15.72 6.63 -18.32
C LEU A 162 15.40 6.31 -19.79
N LEU A 163 14.55 5.31 -20.06
CA LEU A 163 14.09 5.01 -21.42
C LEU A 163 13.35 6.21 -22.06
N VAL A 164 12.53 6.93 -21.29
CA VAL A 164 11.87 8.17 -21.75
C VAL A 164 12.90 9.27 -22.02
N SER A 165 13.84 9.47 -21.09
CA SER A 165 14.81 10.57 -21.13
C SER A 165 15.84 10.43 -22.25
N LEU A 166 16.23 9.21 -22.58
CA LEU A 166 17.11 8.93 -23.73
C LEU A 166 16.45 9.23 -25.09
N LYS A 167 15.20 9.72 -25.09
CA LYS A 167 14.38 9.95 -26.27
C LYS A 167 14.54 8.77 -27.22
N PHE A 168 14.25 7.56 -26.74
CA PHE A 168 14.41 6.35 -27.56
C PHE A 168 13.48 6.45 -28.78
N TYR A 169 13.96 7.06 -29.87
CA TYR A 169 13.20 7.43 -31.07
C TYR A 169 12.81 6.20 -31.91
N GLY A 170 13.28 5.00 -31.54
CA GLY A 170 12.89 3.73 -32.13
C GLY A 170 11.50 3.30 -31.65
N SER A 171 10.46 3.92 -32.23
CA SER A 171 9.02 3.64 -32.11
C SER A 171 8.43 3.59 -30.68
N ILE A 172 7.39 4.39 -30.47
CA ILE A 172 6.42 4.31 -29.35
C ILE A 172 6.07 2.85 -28.97
N PHE A 173 6.06 1.94 -29.95
CA PHE A 173 5.82 0.52 -29.76
C PHE A 173 6.81 -0.16 -28.80
N PHE A 174 8.13 0.06 -28.91
CA PHE A 174 9.11 -0.52 -27.99
C PHE A 174 8.97 0.05 -26.58
N PHE A 175 8.64 1.33 -26.46
CA PHE A 175 8.35 1.95 -25.17
C PHE A 175 7.11 1.34 -24.52
N ILE A 176 6.02 1.14 -25.26
CA ILE A 176 4.81 0.49 -24.74
C ILE A 176 5.11 -0.93 -24.28
N ILE A 177 5.87 -1.72 -25.06
CA ILE A 177 6.26 -3.08 -24.67
C ILE A 177 7.08 -3.05 -23.39
N ALA A 178 8.09 -2.19 -23.30
CA ALA A 178 8.91 -2.05 -22.10
C ALA A 178 8.04 -1.66 -20.90
N TYR A 179 7.19 -0.64 -21.04
CA TYR A 179 6.26 -0.22 -20.01
C TYR A 179 5.38 -1.37 -19.49
N VAL A 180 4.76 -2.14 -20.39
CA VAL A 180 3.94 -3.30 -20.02
C VAL A 180 4.77 -4.34 -19.26
N ILE A 181 5.97 -4.67 -19.73
CA ILE A 181 6.86 -5.64 -19.07
C ILE A 181 7.23 -5.17 -17.66
N PHE A 182 7.63 -3.91 -17.50
CA PHE A 182 7.99 -3.36 -16.19
C PHE A 182 6.80 -3.33 -15.23
N VAL A 183 5.62 -2.92 -15.69
CA VAL A 183 4.39 -2.92 -14.87
C VAL A 183 4.04 -4.35 -14.41
N LEU A 184 4.11 -5.33 -15.32
CA LEU A 184 3.87 -6.74 -14.96
C LEU A 184 4.89 -7.24 -13.94
N LEU A 185 6.16 -6.86 -14.10
CA LEU A 185 7.23 -7.26 -13.19
C LEU A 185 7.04 -6.64 -11.80
N ILE A 186 6.67 -5.36 -11.72
CA ILE A 186 6.30 -4.70 -10.45
C ILE A 186 5.14 -5.42 -9.78
N LEU A 187 4.10 -5.77 -10.54
CA LEU A 187 2.92 -6.47 -10.04
C LEU A 187 3.30 -7.85 -9.48
N VAL A 188 4.11 -8.63 -10.18
CA VAL A 188 4.64 -9.93 -9.71
C VAL A 188 5.40 -9.77 -8.39
N ILE A 189 6.31 -8.80 -8.31
CA ILE A 189 7.08 -8.52 -7.09
C ILE A 189 6.15 -8.12 -5.95
N SER A 190 5.12 -7.32 -6.22
CA SER A 190 4.15 -6.91 -5.20
C SER A 190 3.47 -8.12 -4.54
N PHE A 191 3.13 -9.16 -5.32
CA PHE A 191 2.53 -10.38 -4.79
C PHE A 191 3.51 -11.21 -3.97
N ILE A 192 4.74 -11.38 -4.48
CA ILE A 192 5.80 -12.11 -3.78
C ILE A 192 6.06 -11.46 -2.42
N ILE A 193 6.15 -10.13 -2.35
CA ILE A 193 6.37 -9.41 -1.10
C ILE A 193 5.18 -9.58 -0.14
N LYS A 194 3.93 -9.51 -0.62
CA LYS A 194 2.75 -9.75 0.25
C LYS A 194 2.78 -11.16 0.85
N TYR A 195 3.11 -12.18 0.05
CA TYR A 195 3.27 -13.55 0.55
C TYR A 195 4.45 -13.70 1.50
N ALA A 196 5.59 -13.04 1.22
CA ALA A 196 6.75 -13.06 2.10
C ALA A 196 6.42 -12.43 3.46
N ILE A 197 5.69 -11.29 3.47
CA ILE A 197 5.23 -10.64 4.70
C ILE A 197 4.31 -11.60 5.47
N CYS A 198 3.36 -12.25 4.81
CA CYS A 198 2.52 -13.26 5.46
C CYS A 198 3.35 -14.43 6.02
N GLY A 199 4.35 -14.93 5.29
CA GLY A 199 5.23 -16.01 5.74
C GLY A 199 6.08 -15.64 6.96
N VAL A 200 6.66 -14.44 6.97
CA VAL A 200 7.40 -13.90 8.11
C VAL A 200 6.53 -13.77 9.35
N VAL A 201 5.31 -13.24 9.18
CA VAL A 201 4.40 -12.93 10.29
C VAL A 201 3.75 -14.19 10.83
N LEU A 202 3.25 -15.07 9.96
CA LEU A 202 2.45 -16.24 10.35
C LEU A 202 3.29 -17.51 10.60
N ASN A 203 4.36 -17.71 9.83
CA ASN A 203 5.19 -18.93 9.91
C ASN A 203 6.56 -18.69 10.56
N ASN A 204 6.87 -17.45 10.97
CA ASN A 204 8.16 -17.06 11.57
C ASN A 204 9.37 -17.30 10.66
N TYR A 205 9.20 -17.29 9.34
CA TYR A 205 10.32 -17.43 8.39
C TYR A 205 11.31 -16.26 8.51
N ARG A 206 12.58 -16.52 8.21
CA ARG A 206 13.57 -15.46 7.99
C ARG A 206 13.27 -14.73 6.68
N VAL A 207 13.77 -13.51 6.50
CA VAL A 207 13.46 -12.69 5.31
C VAL A 207 13.79 -13.42 4.00
N GLY A 208 14.98 -14.04 3.88
CA GLY A 208 15.37 -14.79 2.70
C GLY A 208 14.48 -16.01 2.45
N GLU A 209 14.28 -16.83 3.48
CA GLU A 209 13.39 -18.01 3.43
C GLU A 209 11.96 -17.62 3.04
N ALA A 210 11.47 -16.49 3.55
CA ALA A 210 10.14 -15.99 3.24
C ALA A 210 10.00 -15.56 1.79
N ILE A 211 11.02 -14.95 1.20
CA ILE A 211 11.04 -14.58 -0.22
C ILE A 211 11.08 -15.85 -1.08
N ASP A 212 11.92 -16.83 -0.74
CA ASP A 212 12.03 -18.08 -1.48
C ASP A 212 10.71 -18.87 -1.46
N GLU A 213 10.10 -19.03 -0.29
CA GLU A 213 8.81 -19.70 -0.16
C GLU A 213 7.68 -18.90 -0.83
N ALA A 214 7.70 -17.57 -0.74
CA ALA A 214 6.75 -16.72 -1.45
C ALA A 214 6.87 -16.84 -2.96
N PHE A 215 8.09 -16.93 -3.50
CA PHE A 215 8.35 -17.13 -4.92
C PHE A 215 7.82 -18.50 -5.38
N LYS A 216 8.11 -19.57 -4.63
CA LYS A 216 7.57 -20.92 -4.92
C LYS A 216 6.04 -20.93 -4.88
N LEU A 217 5.45 -20.28 -3.87
CA LEU A 217 4.00 -20.20 -3.70
C LEU A 217 3.34 -19.43 -4.84
N PHE A 218 3.93 -18.29 -5.23
CA PHE A 218 3.47 -17.49 -6.37
C PHE A 218 3.61 -18.26 -7.67
N TYR A 219 4.79 -18.82 -7.98
CA TYR A 219 5.03 -19.55 -9.24
C TYR A 219 4.02 -20.70 -9.43
N LYS A 220 3.72 -21.44 -8.36
CA LYS A 220 2.74 -22.54 -8.40
C LYS A 220 1.29 -22.05 -8.58
N ASN A 221 0.96 -20.84 -8.13
CA ASN A 221 -0.40 -20.32 -8.06
C ASN A 221 -0.52 -18.91 -8.66
N TRP A 222 0.23 -18.61 -9.72
CA TRP A 222 0.37 -17.25 -10.24
C TRP A 222 -0.96 -16.72 -10.78
N LEU A 223 -1.70 -17.57 -11.50
CA LEU A 223 -3.00 -17.22 -12.07
C LEU A 223 -4.04 -16.98 -10.99
N LEU A 224 -3.99 -17.75 -9.90
CA LEU A 224 -4.87 -17.57 -8.74
C LEU A 224 -4.60 -16.22 -8.06
N SER A 225 -3.31 -15.89 -7.89
CA SER A 225 -2.90 -14.61 -7.30
C SER A 225 -3.37 -13.43 -8.15
N LEU A 226 -3.26 -13.54 -9.48
CA LEU A 226 -3.73 -12.54 -10.43
C LEU A 226 -5.25 -12.39 -10.40
N GLU A 227 -6.00 -13.51 -10.36
CA GLU A 227 -7.47 -13.49 -10.27
C GLU A 227 -7.95 -12.77 -8.99
N VAL A 228 -7.34 -13.09 -7.84
CA VAL A 228 -7.64 -12.41 -6.56
C VAL A 228 -7.32 -10.93 -6.65
N ALA A 229 -6.16 -10.57 -7.18
CA ALA A 229 -5.74 -9.19 -7.31
C ALA A 229 -6.70 -8.39 -8.20
N VAL A 230 -7.13 -8.95 -9.35
CA VAL A 230 -8.12 -8.31 -10.23
C VAL A 230 -9.46 -8.12 -9.52
N ILE A 231 -9.94 -9.11 -8.75
CA ILE A 231 -11.19 -8.98 -8.00
C ILE A 231 -11.05 -7.90 -6.92
N LEU A 232 -9.96 -7.91 -6.14
CA LEU A 232 -9.71 -6.90 -5.10
C LEU A 232 -9.55 -5.50 -5.70
N PHE A 233 -8.87 -5.38 -6.85
CA PHE A 233 -8.77 -4.16 -7.62
C PHE A 233 -10.15 -3.63 -8.01
N LEU A 234 -11.01 -4.47 -8.59
CA LEU A 234 -12.37 -4.07 -8.99
C LEU A 234 -13.20 -3.64 -7.77
N VAL A 235 -13.14 -4.39 -6.67
CA VAL A 235 -13.84 -4.04 -5.43
C VAL A 235 -13.35 -2.68 -4.92
N TYR A 236 -12.05 -2.44 -4.92
CA TYR A 236 -11.48 -1.18 -4.45
C TYR A 236 -11.87 0.00 -5.34
N VAL A 237 -11.75 -0.13 -6.66
CA VAL A 237 -12.11 0.93 -7.62
C VAL A 237 -13.59 1.27 -7.52
N VAL A 238 -14.47 0.26 -7.49
CA VAL A 238 -15.92 0.47 -7.37
C VAL A 238 -16.26 1.08 -6.02
N ALA A 239 -15.75 0.54 -4.91
CA ALA A 239 -16.07 1.04 -3.57
C ALA A 239 -15.54 2.47 -3.36
N SER A 240 -14.28 2.74 -3.73
CA SER A 240 -13.68 4.07 -3.59
C SER A 240 -14.33 5.08 -4.53
N GLY A 241 -14.65 4.68 -5.77
CA GLY A 241 -15.33 5.52 -6.75
C GLY A 241 -16.75 5.88 -6.33
N LEU A 242 -17.53 4.91 -5.86
CA LEU A 242 -18.87 5.15 -5.32
C LEU A 242 -18.82 6.04 -4.07
N LEU A 243 -17.89 5.77 -3.15
CA LEU A 243 -17.69 6.60 -1.97
C LEU A 243 -17.36 8.05 -2.35
N ALA A 244 -16.39 8.25 -3.25
CA ALA A 244 -16.01 9.58 -3.73
C ALA A 244 -17.16 10.30 -4.42
N LEU A 245 -17.93 9.60 -5.27
CA LEU A 245 -19.09 10.16 -5.97
C LEU A 245 -20.18 10.59 -4.99
N VAL A 246 -20.57 9.71 -4.06
CA VAL A 246 -21.61 10.02 -3.06
C VAL A 246 -21.18 11.20 -2.19
N LEU A 247 -19.94 11.20 -1.69
CA LEU A 247 -19.42 12.29 -0.86
C LEU A 247 -19.32 13.61 -1.63
N SER A 248 -18.95 13.57 -2.91
CA SER A 248 -18.90 14.77 -3.77
C SER A 248 -20.29 15.37 -4.00
N ILE A 249 -21.31 14.53 -4.19
CA ILE A 249 -22.70 14.97 -4.28
C ILE A 249 -23.15 15.63 -2.98
N ILE A 250 -22.89 15.00 -1.83
CA ILE A 250 -23.21 15.57 -0.50
C ILE A 250 -22.54 16.94 -0.33
N PHE A 251 -21.26 17.06 -0.69
CA PHE A 251 -20.53 18.32 -0.62
C PHE A 251 -21.13 19.39 -1.53
N ALA A 252 -21.45 19.05 -2.79
CA ALA A 252 -22.05 19.98 -3.74
C ALA A 252 -23.39 20.54 -3.23
N TYR A 253 -24.26 19.66 -2.69
CA TYR A 253 -25.51 20.08 -2.05
C TYR A 253 -25.27 20.97 -0.82
N ALA A 254 -24.28 20.65 0.01
CA ALA A 254 -23.94 21.47 1.16
C ALA A 254 -23.45 22.86 0.76
N VAL A 255 -22.62 22.97 -0.28
CA VAL A 255 -22.18 24.27 -0.83
C VAL A 255 -23.38 25.08 -1.32
N GLN A 256 -24.31 24.47 -2.06
CA GLN A 256 -25.50 25.17 -2.54
C GLN A 256 -26.34 25.74 -1.39
N LEU A 257 -26.57 24.96 -0.32
CA LEU A 257 -27.40 25.36 0.81
C LEU A 257 -26.70 26.33 1.78
N PHE A 258 -25.38 26.18 1.99
CA PHE A 258 -24.65 26.85 3.06
C PHE A 258 -23.51 27.77 2.58
N HIS A 259 -23.48 28.18 1.31
CA HIS A 259 -22.41 29.05 0.76
C HIS A 259 -22.18 30.35 1.55
N LEU A 260 -23.20 30.88 2.23
CA LEU A 260 -23.09 32.10 3.06
C LEU A 260 -22.59 31.84 4.50
N VAL A 261 -22.44 30.58 4.91
CA VAL A 261 -22.03 30.20 6.27
C VAL A 261 -20.77 29.33 6.22
N PRO A 262 -19.57 29.93 6.09
CA PRO A 262 -18.32 29.19 5.87
C PRO A 262 -18.01 28.15 6.95
N LEU A 263 -18.39 28.43 8.21
CA LEU A 263 -18.19 27.50 9.33
C LEU A 263 -18.91 26.16 9.10
N VAL A 264 -20.13 26.19 8.56
CA VAL A 264 -20.91 24.97 8.28
C VAL A 264 -20.23 24.17 7.16
N LEU A 265 -19.73 24.83 6.12
CA LEU A 265 -19.01 24.15 5.04
C LEU A 265 -17.72 23.49 5.52
N ILE A 266 -16.98 24.13 6.42
CA ILE A 266 -15.78 23.53 7.04
C ILE A 266 -16.16 22.27 7.83
N LEU A 267 -17.22 22.32 8.64
CA LEU A 267 -17.67 21.16 9.40
C LEU A 267 -18.14 20.01 8.49
N VAL A 268 -18.87 20.32 7.41
CA VAL A 268 -19.26 19.32 6.40
C VAL A 268 -18.04 18.72 5.72
N LEU A 269 -17.06 19.53 5.32
CA LEU A 269 -15.83 19.06 4.69
C LEU A 269 -15.04 18.12 5.63
N VAL A 270 -14.91 18.49 6.91
CA VAL A 270 -14.27 17.63 7.93
C VAL A 270 -15.04 16.32 8.09
N GLY A 271 -16.37 16.37 8.17
CA GLY A 271 -17.21 15.16 8.26
C GLY A 271 -17.05 14.23 7.06
N ILE A 272 -17.04 14.80 5.85
CA ILE A 272 -16.80 14.07 4.60
C ILE A 272 -15.41 13.43 4.59
N TYR A 273 -14.39 14.16 5.03
CA TYR A 273 -13.03 13.65 5.10
C TYR A 273 -12.90 12.49 6.08
N ILE A 274 -13.55 12.57 7.25
CA ILE A 274 -13.60 11.47 8.23
C ILE A 274 -14.29 10.24 7.63
N LEU A 275 -15.45 10.42 6.96
CA LEU A 275 -16.15 9.32 6.29
C LEU A 275 -15.30 8.68 5.19
N PHE A 276 -14.57 9.49 4.43
CA PHE A 276 -13.64 9.00 3.42
C PHE A 276 -12.53 8.14 4.04
N ILE A 277 -11.90 8.62 5.12
CA ILE A 277 -10.88 7.86 5.86
C ILE A 277 -11.43 6.54 6.39
N LEU A 278 -12.62 6.55 7.00
CA LEU A 278 -13.25 5.34 7.51
C LEU A 278 -13.52 4.32 6.40
N GLY A 279 -13.98 4.77 5.23
CA GLY A 279 -14.16 3.91 4.06
C GLY A 279 -12.83 3.29 3.59
N GLN A 280 -11.77 4.09 3.50
CA GLN A 280 -10.44 3.62 3.09
C GLN A 280 -9.83 2.63 4.09
N LEU A 281 -10.03 2.87 5.38
CA LEU A 281 -9.63 1.97 6.46
C LEU A 281 -10.29 0.61 6.35
N LEU A 282 -11.60 0.56 6.07
CA LEU A 282 -12.33 -0.71 5.92
C LEU A 282 -11.83 -1.48 4.69
N LEU A 283 -11.60 -0.79 3.58
CA LEU A 283 -11.03 -1.39 2.37
C LEU A 283 -9.60 -1.92 2.62
N ALA A 284 -8.78 -1.22 3.40
CA ALA A 284 -7.44 -1.68 3.74
C ALA A 284 -7.46 -2.97 4.58
N VAL A 285 -8.32 -3.04 5.60
CA VAL A 285 -8.51 -4.26 6.41
C VAL A 285 -9.00 -5.41 5.54
N PHE A 286 -10.02 -5.16 4.71
CA PHE A 286 -10.58 -6.17 3.82
C PHE A 286 -9.54 -6.71 2.83
N HIS A 287 -8.74 -5.81 2.24
CA HIS A 287 -7.69 -6.16 1.29
C HIS A 287 -6.62 -7.04 1.93
N TRP A 288 -6.09 -6.66 3.10
CA TRP A 288 -5.11 -7.48 3.82
C TRP A 288 -5.71 -8.79 4.34
N ALA A 289 -6.92 -8.77 4.87
CA ALA A 289 -7.61 -9.98 5.32
C ALA A 289 -7.77 -11.00 4.17
N SER A 290 -8.09 -10.52 2.98
CA SER A 290 -8.21 -11.37 1.79
C SER A 290 -6.88 -12.04 1.44
N TRP A 291 -5.77 -11.30 1.40
CA TRP A 291 -4.44 -11.86 1.13
C TRP A 291 -3.98 -12.86 2.19
N VAL A 292 -4.25 -12.57 3.47
CA VAL A 292 -3.93 -13.48 4.58
C VAL A 292 -4.67 -14.81 4.44
N LEU A 293 -5.98 -14.76 4.14
CA LEU A 293 -6.79 -15.97 3.97
C LEU A 293 -6.39 -16.76 2.71
N VAL A 294 -6.02 -16.07 1.61
CA VAL A 294 -5.48 -16.72 0.40
C VAL A 294 -4.17 -17.40 0.72
N PHE A 295 -3.24 -16.71 1.38
CA PHE A 295 -1.96 -17.28 1.80
C PHE A 295 -2.15 -18.51 2.71
N GLU A 296 -2.99 -18.41 3.74
CA GLU A 296 -3.29 -19.53 4.65
C GLU A 296 -3.84 -20.73 3.89
N SER A 297 -4.74 -20.50 2.94
CA SER A 297 -5.38 -21.55 2.16
C SER A 297 -4.43 -22.20 1.15
N LEU A 298 -3.51 -21.44 0.56
CA LEU A 298 -2.49 -21.96 -0.35
C LEU A 298 -1.40 -22.75 0.40
N ASN A 299 -1.03 -22.30 1.59
CA ASN A 299 0.01 -22.93 2.40
C ASN A 299 -0.51 -24.21 3.09
N ASN A 300 -1.75 -24.21 3.57
CA ASN A 300 -2.41 -25.41 4.07
C ASN A 300 -2.89 -26.26 2.89
N LYS A 301 -2.04 -27.19 2.43
CA LYS A 301 -2.25 -28.19 1.35
C LYS A 301 -3.59 -28.96 1.36
N LYS A 302 -4.46 -28.78 2.37
CA LYS A 302 -5.81 -29.35 2.47
C LYS A 302 -6.81 -28.78 1.46
N VAL A 303 -6.50 -27.66 0.79
CA VAL A 303 -7.41 -27.06 -0.20
C VAL A 303 -6.68 -26.78 -1.52
N VAL A 304 -6.92 -27.61 -2.53
CA VAL A 304 -6.56 -27.28 -3.91
C VAL A 304 -7.57 -26.24 -4.40
N MET A 305 -7.20 -24.96 -4.38
CA MET A 305 -7.98 -23.94 -5.07
C MET A 305 -7.67 -24.03 -6.57
N LEU A 306 -8.61 -24.59 -7.34
CA LEU A 306 -8.57 -24.51 -8.79
C LEU A 306 -9.04 -23.12 -9.21
N SER A 307 -8.19 -22.38 -9.93
CA SER A 307 -8.61 -21.15 -10.59
C SER A 307 -9.77 -21.43 -11.55
N ARG A 308 -10.78 -20.56 -11.57
CA ARG A 308 -11.91 -20.72 -12.48
C ARG A 308 -11.48 -20.64 -13.93
N LEU A 309 -10.46 -19.84 -14.25
CA LEU A 309 -9.89 -19.75 -15.58
C LEU A 309 -9.30 -21.09 -16.03
N ILE A 310 -8.58 -21.81 -15.16
CA ILE A 310 -8.08 -23.16 -15.48
C ILE A 310 -9.24 -24.13 -15.67
N SER A 311 -10.24 -24.12 -14.79
CA SER A 311 -11.40 -25.01 -14.92
C SER A 311 -12.26 -24.70 -16.16
N GLY A 312 -12.32 -23.43 -16.58
CA GLY A 312 -13.02 -22.98 -17.78
C GLY A 312 -12.26 -23.36 -19.06
N PHE A 313 -10.95 -23.15 -19.09
CA PHE A 313 -10.09 -23.58 -20.20
C PHE A 313 -10.06 -25.10 -20.35
N GLN A 314 -9.97 -25.86 -19.25
CA GLN A 314 -10.04 -27.33 -19.29
C GLN A 314 -11.40 -27.83 -19.79
N ARG A 315 -12.50 -27.14 -19.48
CA ARG A 315 -13.83 -27.48 -20.02
C ARG A 315 -14.02 -27.10 -21.49
N MET A 316 -13.30 -26.10 -21.99
CA MET A 316 -13.31 -25.74 -23.41
C MET A 316 -12.43 -26.67 -24.25
N PHE A 317 -11.29 -27.14 -23.72
CA PHE A 317 -10.37 -28.03 -24.45
C PHE A 317 -10.72 -29.53 -24.35
N ASN A 318 -11.57 -29.93 -23.39
CA ASN A 318 -12.11 -31.30 -23.29
C ASN A 318 -13.52 -31.44 -23.90
N ARG A 319 -13.91 -30.53 -24.79
CA ARG A 319 -15.08 -30.64 -25.68
C ARG A 319 -14.60 -30.58 -27.12
#